data_AF-A0A9P5EGA0-F1
#
_entry.id   AF-A0A9P5EGA0-F1
#
_cell.length_a   1.000
_cell.length_b   1.000
_cell.length_c   1.000
_cell.angle_alpha   90.00
_cell.angle_beta   90.00
_cell.angle_gamma   90.00
#
_symmetry.space_group_name_H-M   'P 1'
#
loop_
_entity.id
_entity.type
_entity.pdbx_description
1 polymer ?
#
loop_
_entity_poly.entity_id
_entity_poly.type
_entity_poly.pdbx_seq_one_letter_code
_entity_poly.pdbx_strand_id
1 'polypeptide(L)'
;MPEELSQSTIPKTLDEFRGSEQIVAPPRNEKIPDVQRQEWPTSGKNCLVIIPTKNEEKVQACETKFKNDKTNNIGDYFFLQIPVPDEGLCQPLNGQGYVCARLRITKAIDIFRNNYPAYLEDNHIGTIIVTAIENFFERDNVPRPVDAAAGGMFNVLTGKMETNTSKGSTLDPWFLAEAERSGGFADNNKDCLRTTAGEIVAETIPGVNKADWHAVAVNKPRREFLAEMLEEMEIPWNE
;
A
#
# COMPACT_ATOMS: atom_id res chain seq x y z
N MET A 1 -31.38 18.92 17.23
CA MET A 1 -31.12 17.85 18.20
C MET A 1 -29.88 17.13 17.69
N PRO A 2 -28.79 17.04 18.45
CA PRO A 2 -27.67 16.20 18.05
C PRO A 2 -28.12 14.74 18.19
N GLU A 3 -28.03 13.98 17.11
CA GLU A 3 -28.17 12.53 17.16
C GLU A 3 -27.12 12.00 18.13
N GLU A 4 -27.56 11.28 19.16
CA GLU A 4 -26.68 10.54 20.04
C GLU A 4 -25.85 9.59 19.18
N LEU A 5 -24.53 9.77 19.19
CA LEU A 5 -23.59 8.79 18.67
C LEU A 5 -23.88 7.46 19.40
N SER A 6 -24.57 6.56 18.70
CA SER A 6 -24.73 5.15 19.06
C SER A 6 -23.43 4.67 19.69
N GLN A 7 -23.47 4.24 20.96
CA GLN A 7 -22.35 3.60 21.60
C GLN A 7 -21.91 2.44 20.71
N SER A 8 -20.75 2.58 20.07
CA SER A 8 -20.15 1.52 19.28
C SER A 8 -19.95 0.31 20.20
N THR A 9 -20.71 -0.76 19.95
CA THR A 9 -20.48 -2.06 20.57
C THR A 9 -19.36 -2.74 19.82
N ILE A 10 -18.20 -2.88 20.48
CA ILE A 10 -17.08 -3.68 20.00
C ILE A 10 -17.59 -5.10 19.72
N PRO A 11 -17.48 -5.62 18.49
CA PRO A 11 -17.84 -7.00 18.19
C PRO A 11 -17.00 -7.96 19.03
N LYS A 12 -17.63 -8.96 19.64
CA LYS A 12 -16.99 -9.95 20.53
C LYS A 12 -16.86 -11.32 19.89
N THR A 13 -17.59 -11.55 18.80
CA THR A 13 -17.61 -12.83 18.09
C THR A 13 -17.36 -12.63 16.60
N LEU A 14 -16.91 -13.70 15.93
CA LEU A 14 -16.71 -13.68 14.48
C LEU A 14 -18.02 -13.41 13.72
N ASP A 15 -19.16 -13.90 14.23
CA ASP A 15 -20.46 -13.69 13.60
C ASP A 15 -20.95 -12.25 13.74
N GLU A 16 -20.65 -11.56 14.85
CA GLU A 16 -20.93 -10.12 15.00
C GLU A 16 -20.03 -9.25 14.10
N PHE A 17 -18.80 -9.71 13.81
CA PHE A 17 -17.88 -8.99 12.93
C PHE A 17 -18.16 -9.18 11.44
N ARG A 18 -18.78 -10.31 11.08
CA ARG A 18 -19.02 -10.65 9.68
C ARG A 18 -19.96 -9.63 9.03
N GLY A 19 -19.48 -8.94 8.00
CA GLY A 19 -20.28 -7.92 7.30
C GLY A 19 -20.55 -6.66 8.13
N SER A 20 -19.83 -6.43 9.23
CA SER A 20 -20.02 -5.23 10.08
C SER A 20 -19.51 -3.96 9.42
N GLU A 21 -18.65 -4.09 8.41
CA GLU A 21 -18.03 -2.98 7.69
C GLU A 21 -18.57 -2.86 6.26
N GLN A 22 -18.31 -1.72 5.64
CA GLN A 22 -18.79 -1.39 4.30
C GLN A 22 -17.63 -1.06 3.37
N ILE A 23 -17.78 -1.46 2.11
CA ILE A 23 -16.90 -1.01 1.04
C ILE A 23 -17.30 0.41 0.65
N VAL A 24 -16.33 1.32 0.62
CA VAL A 24 -16.52 2.72 0.25
C VAL A 24 -15.59 3.11 -0.90
N ALA A 25 -15.94 4.20 -1.59
CA ALA A 25 -15.07 4.82 -2.58
C ALA A 25 -13.71 5.19 -1.95
N PRO A 26 -12.65 5.40 -2.77
CA PRO A 26 -11.37 5.85 -2.26
C PRO A 26 -11.55 7.08 -1.35
N PRO A 27 -11.08 7.04 -0.10
CA PRO A 27 -11.37 8.10 0.87
C PRO A 27 -10.60 9.39 0.58
N ARG A 28 -9.58 9.28 -0.28
CA ARG A 28 -8.71 10.37 -0.75
C ARG A 28 -8.21 10.04 -2.15
N ASN A 29 -7.85 11.07 -2.91
CA ASN A 29 -7.23 10.93 -4.23
C ASN A 29 -6.07 11.93 -4.38
N GLU A 30 -5.06 11.77 -3.52
CA GLU A 30 -3.83 12.56 -3.59
C GLU A 30 -2.79 11.90 -4.48
N LYS A 31 -1.82 12.70 -4.93
CA LYS A 31 -0.64 12.19 -5.62
C LYS A 31 0.45 11.86 -4.61
N ILE A 32 1.16 10.76 -4.83
CA ILE A 32 2.40 10.50 -4.11
C ILE A 32 3.37 11.63 -4.46
N PRO A 33 4.02 12.28 -3.48
CA PRO A 33 4.89 13.41 -3.77
C PRO A 33 6.03 13.01 -4.71
N ASP A 34 6.43 13.95 -5.57
CA ASP A 34 7.39 13.68 -6.64
C ASP A 34 8.71 13.09 -6.11
N VAL A 35 9.25 12.16 -6.90
CA VAL A 35 10.58 11.60 -6.74
C VAL A 35 11.41 12.07 -7.93
N GLN A 36 12.62 12.57 -7.66
CA GLN A 36 13.50 13.05 -8.72
C GLN A 36 13.90 11.90 -9.64
N ARG A 37 13.95 12.16 -10.95
CA ARG A 37 14.53 11.22 -11.91
C ARG A 37 15.96 10.87 -11.50
N GLN A 38 16.39 9.67 -11.82
CA GLN A 38 17.75 9.19 -11.55
C GLN A 38 18.47 8.92 -12.87
N GLU A 39 19.78 9.18 -12.89
CA GLU A 39 20.63 8.89 -14.04
C GLU A 39 21.31 7.54 -13.84
N TRP A 40 20.69 6.47 -14.33
CA TRP A 40 21.19 5.10 -14.21
C TRP A 40 21.69 4.59 -15.56
N PRO A 41 22.80 3.82 -15.59
CA PRO A 41 23.23 3.17 -16.81
C PRO A 41 22.15 2.15 -17.22
N THR A 42 21.67 2.25 -18.45
CA THR A 42 20.69 1.33 -19.01
C THR A 42 21.17 0.82 -20.35
N SER A 43 20.91 -0.44 -20.62
CA SER A 43 21.26 -1.10 -21.88
C SER A 43 20.13 -2.05 -22.24
N GLY A 44 19.63 -2.04 -23.47
CA GLY A 44 18.61 -3.00 -23.90
C GLY A 44 17.15 -2.58 -23.67
N LYS A 45 16.26 -3.59 -23.64
CA LYS A 45 14.79 -3.42 -23.69
C LYS A 45 14.06 -4.13 -22.56
N ASN A 46 14.78 -4.75 -21.61
CA ASN A 46 14.13 -5.43 -20.51
C ASN A 46 13.67 -4.43 -19.45
N CYS A 47 12.62 -4.79 -18.72
CA CYS A 47 12.07 -3.99 -17.64
C CYS A 47 12.41 -4.62 -16.29
N LEU A 48 13.00 -3.84 -15.40
CA LEU A 48 13.13 -4.18 -13.99
C LEU A 48 11.99 -3.53 -13.21
N VAL A 49 11.25 -4.34 -12.45
CA VAL A 49 10.22 -3.90 -11.51
C VAL A 49 10.72 -4.15 -10.10
N ILE A 50 10.97 -3.09 -9.34
CA ILE A 50 11.39 -3.15 -7.93
C ILE A 50 10.16 -3.00 -7.04
N ILE A 51 9.95 -3.96 -6.13
CA ILE A 51 8.78 -4.00 -5.23
C ILE A 51 9.27 -3.92 -3.77
N PRO A 52 9.07 -2.77 -3.08
CA PRO A 52 9.77 -2.45 -1.85
C PRO A 52 9.07 -2.99 -0.59
N THR A 53 8.71 -4.28 -0.55
CA THR A 53 7.92 -4.87 0.54
C THR A 53 8.24 -6.34 0.80
N LYS A 54 8.00 -6.81 2.02
CA LYS A 54 8.00 -8.25 2.39
C LYS A 54 6.62 -8.90 2.23
N ASN A 55 5.59 -8.13 1.89
CA ASN A 55 4.23 -8.65 1.80
C ASN A 55 4.02 -9.32 0.43
N GLU A 56 3.89 -10.64 0.43
CA GLU A 56 3.72 -11.44 -0.79
C GLU A 56 2.45 -11.11 -1.58
N GLU A 57 1.37 -10.70 -0.93
CA GLU A 57 0.14 -10.32 -1.65
C GLU A 57 0.33 -9.04 -2.45
N LYS A 58 1.05 -8.06 -1.90
CA LYS A 58 1.42 -6.82 -2.60
C LYS A 58 2.37 -7.13 -3.77
N VAL A 59 3.35 -8.01 -3.56
CA VAL A 59 4.26 -8.47 -4.62
C VAL A 59 3.48 -9.10 -5.75
N GLN A 60 2.63 -10.09 -5.45
CA GLN A 60 1.82 -10.77 -6.45
C GLN A 60 0.89 -9.82 -7.21
N ALA A 61 0.24 -8.89 -6.52
CA ALA A 61 -0.63 -7.90 -7.16
C ALA A 61 0.14 -7.02 -8.17
N CYS A 62 1.31 -6.52 -7.77
CA CYS A 62 2.20 -5.78 -8.66
C CYS A 62 2.66 -6.63 -9.85
N GLU A 63 3.17 -7.85 -9.61
CA GLU A 63 3.61 -8.72 -10.71
C GLU A 63 2.50 -9.00 -11.73
N THR A 64 1.30 -9.30 -11.26
CA THR A 64 0.14 -9.56 -12.11
C THR A 64 -0.17 -8.34 -12.99
N LYS A 65 -0.12 -7.11 -12.43
CA LYS A 65 -0.34 -5.88 -13.22
C LYS A 65 0.66 -5.77 -14.37
N PHE A 66 1.96 -5.93 -14.12
CA PHE A 66 2.97 -5.84 -15.18
C PHE A 66 2.89 -6.98 -16.21
N LYS A 67 2.49 -8.18 -15.78
CA LYS A 67 2.30 -9.34 -16.68
C LYS A 67 1.08 -9.14 -17.59
N ASN A 68 -0.02 -8.59 -17.07
CA ASN A 68 -1.24 -8.34 -17.84
C ASN A 68 -1.08 -7.17 -18.82
N ASP A 69 -0.37 -6.12 -18.42
CA ASP A 69 -0.15 -4.92 -19.22
C ASP A 69 1.14 -5.01 -20.06
N LYS A 70 1.54 -6.23 -20.44
CA LYS A 70 2.77 -6.44 -21.23
C LYS A 70 2.69 -5.67 -22.55
N THR A 71 3.58 -4.70 -22.72
CA THR A 71 3.74 -3.96 -23.96
C THR A 71 4.75 -4.64 -24.89
N ASN A 72 4.53 -4.54 -26.21
CA ASN A 72 5.42 -5.10 -27.23
C ASN A 72 6.81 -4.46 -27.25
N ASN A 73 6.98 -3.31 -26.59
CA ASN A 73 8.25 -2.56 -26.55
C ASN A 73 9.22 -3.07 -25.46
N ILE A 74 8.75 -3.91 -24.53
CA ILE A 74 9.56 -4.52 -23.48
C ILE A 74 9.87 -5.97 -23.86
N GLY A 75 11.15 -6.37 -23.72
CA GLY A 75 11.56 -7.77 -23.92
C GLY A 75 11.03 -8.67 -22.81
N ASP A 76 11.79 -8.74 -21.72
CA ASP A 76 11.45 -9.50 -20.51
C ASP A 76 11.23 -8.59 -19.29
N TYR A 77 10.47 -9.11 -18.32
CA TYR A 77 10.26 -8.48 -17.01
C TYR A 77 11.08 -9.21 -15.96
N PHE A 78 11.83 -8.44 -15.16
CA PHE A 78 12.56 -8.89 -13.99
C PHE A 78 11.91 -8.29 -12.76
N PHE A 79 11.40 -9.13 -11.87
CA PHE A 79 10.79 -8.69 -10.62
C PHE A 79 11.80 -8.84 -9.49
N LEU A 80 12.08 -7.74 -8.79
CA LEU A 80 13.01 -7.71 -7.66
C LEU A 80 12.30 -7.19 -6.42
N GLN A 81 12.07 -8.10 -5.47
CA GLN A 81 11.54 -7.76 -4.16
C GLN A 81 12.68 -7.20 -3.28
N ILE A 82 12.54 -5.95 -2.83
CA ILE A 82 13.50 -5.31 -1.93
C ILE A 82 12.78 -4.96 -0.62
N PRO A 83 12.94 -5.76 0.44
CA PRO A 83 12.38 -5.41 1.74
C PRO A 83 12.90 -4.07 2.27
N VAL A 84 12.05 -3.04 2.27
CA VAL A 84 12.35 -1.78 2.96
C VAL A 84 11.90 -1.91 4.42
N PRO A 85 12.79 -1.73 5.41
CA PRO A 85 12.41 -1.75 6.81
C PRO A 85 11.38 -0.65 7.12
N ASP A 86 10.38 -1.01 7.90
CA ASP A 86 9.47 -0.06 8.53
C ASP A 86 10.27 0.61 9.67
N GLU A 87 10.93 1.73 9.37
CA GLU A 87 11.71 2.53 10.34
C GLU A 87 10.79 3.18 11.36
N GLY A 88 10.17 2.37 12.22
CA GLY A 88 9.22 2.82 13.24
C GLY A 88 7.84 3.20 12.70
N LEU A 89 7.69 3.45 11.39
CA LEU A 89 6.40 3.73 10.75
C LEU A 89 5.52 2.47 10.74
N CYS A 90 4.61 2.40 11.71
CA CYS A 90 3.50 1.47 11.67
C CYS A 90 2.25 2.24 11.26
N GLN A 91 1.35 1.56 10.54
CA GLN A 91 0.03 1.99 10.09
C GLN A 91 -0.16 3.53 9.94
N PRO A 92 0.20 4.09 8.77
CA PRO A 92 -0.01 5.50 8.45
C PRO A 92 -1.47 5.95 8.58
N LEU A 93 -1.67 7.21 8.93
CA LEU A 93 -2.96 7.90 8.98
C LEU A 93 -3.03 8.97 7.89
N ASN A 94 -4.22 9.15 7.31
CA ASN A 94 -4.55 10.21 6.37
C ASN A 94 -3.52 10.28 5.20
N GLY A 95 -3.08 11.48 4.84
CA GLY A 95 -2.09 11.71 3.79
C GLY A 95 -0.71 11.07 4.05
N GLN A 96 -0.42 10.61 5.26
CA GLN A 96 0.86 9.98 5.58
C GLN A 96 1.07 8.66 4.81
N GLY A 97 0.01 8.00 4.35
CA GLY A 97 0.12 6.84 3.46
C GLY A 97 0.91 7.13 2.18
N TYR A 98 0.68 8.30 1.57
CA TYR A 98 1.36 8.74 0.34
C TYR A 98 2.82 9.11 0.60
N VAL A 99 3.11 9.72 1.75
CA VAL A 99 4.47 10.03 2.19
C VAL A 99 5.26 8.74 2.43
N CYS A 100 4.66 7.76 3.09
CA CYS A 100 5.27 6.46 3.35
C CYS A 100 5.49 5.66 2.05
N ALA A 101 4.55 5.68 1.11
CA ALA A 101 4.73 5.08 -0.23
C ALA A 101 5.95 5.69 -0.95
N ARG A 102 6.08 7.03 -0.94
CA ARG A 102 7.26 7.72 -1.48
C ARG A 102 8.55 7.28 -0.80
N LEU A 103 8.56 7.22 0.53
CA LEU A 103 9.74 6.81 1.30
C LEU A 103 10.19 5.39 0.94
N ARG A 104 9.26 4.46 0.75
CA ARG A 104 9.59 3.10 0.27
C ARG A 104 10.22 3.13 -1.11
N ILE A 105 9.66 3.92 -2.03
CA ILE A 105 10.22 4.08 -3.38
C ILE A 105 11.65 4.60 -3.31
N THR A 106 11.89 5.69 -2.57
CA THR A 106 13.24 6.29 -2.48
C THR A 106 14.24 5.37 -1.81
N LYS A 107 13.86 4.69 -0.73
CA LYS A 107 14.76 3.76 -0.03
C LYS A 107 15.10 2.54 -0.88
N ALA A 108 14.15 2.03 -1.66
CA ALA A 108 14.40 0.91 -2.55
C ALA A 108 15.36 1.28 -3.69
N ILE A 109 15.28 2.51 -4.21
CA ILE A 109 16.27 3.06 -5.16
C ILE A 109 17.66 3.06 -4.55
N ASP A 110 17.80 3.53 -3.30
CA ASP A 110 19.09 3.59 -2.61
C ASP A 110 19.65 2.19 -2.31
N ILE A 111 18.81 1.28 -1.81
CA ILE A 111 19.19 -0.11 -1.53
C ILE A 111 19.61 -0.82 -2.83
N PHE A 112 18.85 -0.64 -3.91
CA PHE A 112 19.18 -1.24 -5.19
C PHE A 112 20.55 -0.77 -5.69
N ARG A 113 20.79 0.55 -5.69
CA ARG A 113 22.04 1.13 -6.16
C ARG A 113 23.26 0.61 -5.40
N ASN A 114 23.13 0.46 -4.10
CA ASN A 114 24.24 0.04 -3.25
C ASN A 114 24.52 -1.47 -3.32
N ASN A 115 23.51 -2.30 -3.60
CA ASN A 115 23.62 -3.75 -3.48
C ASN A 115 23.63 -4.49 -4.82
N TYR A 116 23.30 -3.83 -5.94
CA TYR A 116 23.12 -4.47 -7.25
C TYR A 116 23.89 -3.74 -8.38
N PRO A 117 25.21 -3.50 -8.23
CA PRO A 117 25.97 -2.59 -9.11
C PRO A 117 26.04 -3.01 -10.59
N ALA A 118 26.02 -4.32 -10.89
CA ALA A 118 26.08 -4.85 -12.27
C ALA A 118 24.71 -5.30 -12.82
N TYR A 119 23.67 -5.32 -11.99
CA TYR A 119 22.40 -5.99 -12.31
C TYR A 119 21.73 -5.42 -13.57
N LEU A 120 21.79 -4.09 -13.75
CA LEU A 120 21.18 -3.44 -14.90
C LEU A 120 21.84 -3.86 -16.22
N GLU A 121 23.18 -3.94 -16.22
CA GLU A 121 23.96 -4.31 -17.40
C GLU A 121 23.81 -5.80 -17.71
N ASP A 122 23.97 -6.65 -16.71
CA ASP A 122 23.90 -8.11 -16.82
C ASP A 122 22.54 -8.60 -17.36
N ASN A 123 21.46 -7.89 -17.02
CA ASN A 123 20.10 -8.25 -17.42
C ASN A 123 19.57 -7.41 -18.58
N HIS A 124 20.40 -6.57 -19.21
CA HIS A 124 20.01 -5.70 -20.32
C HIS A 124 18.73 -4.90 -20.01
N ILE A 125 18.73 -4.25 -18.85
CA ILE A 125 17.63 -3.42 -18.37
C ILE A 125 17.63 -2.04 -19.05
N GLY A 126 16.57 -1.76 -19.80
CA GLY A 126 16.28 -0.47 -20.43
C GLY A 126 15.23 0.37 -19.70
N THR A 127 14.39 -0.25 -18.87
CA THR A 127 13.31 0.39 -18.13
C THR A 127 13.37 -0.05 -16.67
N ILE A 128 13.28 0.89 -15.72
CA ILE A 128 13.22 0.57 -14.29
C ILE A 128 12.00 1.25 -13.68
N ILE A 129 11.08 0.44 -13.15
CA ILE A 129 9.91 0.90 -12.42
C ILE A 129 10.02 0.47 -10.96
N VAL A 130 9.82 1.39 -10.02
CA VAL A 130 9.65 1.06 -8.59
C VAL A 130 8.18 1.19 -8.26
N THR A 131 7.54 0.11 -7.80
CA THR A 131 6.11 0.11 -7.47
C THR A 131 5.89 -0.14 -5.99
N ALA A 132 5.17 0.75 -5.32
CA ALA A 132 4.88 0.63 -3.88
C ALA A 132 3.37 0.66 -3.62
N ILE A 133 2.94 -0.09 -2.62
CA ILE A 133 1.58 -0.07 -2.10
C ILE A 133 1.69 0.15 -0.60
N GLU A 134 1.09 1.23 -0.11
CA GLU A 134 1.07 1.57 1.31
C GLU A 134 -0.35 1.63 1.85
N ASN A 135 -0.62 0.85 2.89
CA ASN A 135 -1.92 0.86 3.54
C ASN A 135 -1.98 2.04 4.50
N PHE A 136 -3.14 2.66 4.66
CA PHE A 136 -3.33 3.76 5.59
C PHE A 136 -4.77 3.82 6.08
N PHE A 137 -5.01 4.49 7.21
CA PHE A 137 -6.37 4.82 7.67
C PHE A 137 -6.68 6.29 7.39
N GLU A 138 -7.74 6.56 6.65
CA GLU A 138 -8.32 7.90 6.60
C GLU A 138 -9.26 8.10 7.79
N ARG A 139 -9.05 9.16 8.56
CA ARG A 139 -9.97 9.63 9.60
C ARG A 139 -10.43 11.07 9.37
N ASP A 140 -9.73 11.84 8.55
CA ASP A 140 -10.08 13.22 8.30
C ASP A 140 -11.20 13.31 7.26
N ASN A 141 -12.21 14.16 7.53
CA ASN A 141 -13.30 14.45 6.59
C ASN A 141 -14.10 13.23 6.09
N VAL A 142 -14.04 12.10 6.82
CA VAL A 142 -14.84 10.90 6.55
C VAL A 142 -15.82 10.65 7.70
N PRO A 143 -17.05 10.17 7.43
CA PRO A 143 -18.05 9.93 8.47
C PRO A 143 -17.66 8.79 9.41
N ARG A 144 -16.88 7.83 8.91
CA ARG A 144 -16.29 6.73 9.65
C ARG A 144 -14.85 6.54 9.15
N PRO A 145 -13.91 6.13 10.00
CA PRO A 145 -12.56 5.83 9.54
C PRO A 145 -12.56 4.79 8.43
N VAL A 146 -11.61 4.89 7.51
CA VAL A 146 -11.53 4.03 6.32
C VAL A 146 -10.13 3.47 6.19
N ASP A 147 -10.02 2.15 6.09
CA ASP A 147 -8.79 1.45 5.75
C ASP A 147 -8.68 1.29 4.23
N ALA A 148 -7.65 1.91 3.66
CA ALA A 148 -7.40 1.95 2.22
C ALA A 148 -5.91 1.71 1.92
N ALA A 149 -5.52 1.82 0.64
CA ALA A 149 -4.13 1.78 0.24
C ALA A 149 -3.83 2.82 -0.85
N ALA A 150 -2.66 3.44 -0.77
CA ALA A 150 -2.09 4.28 -1.80
C ALA A 150 -1.11 3.46 -2.63
N GLY A 151 -1.30 3.42 -3.94
CA GLY A 151 -0.43 2.77 -4.92
C GLY A 151 0.40 3.78 -5.69
N GLY A 152 1.67 3.46 -5.92
CA GLY A 152 2.60 4.25 -6.72
C GLY A 152 3.37 3.40 -7.71
N MET A 153 3.58 3.91 -8.93
CA MET A 153 4.51 3.37 -9.90
C MET A 153 5.42 4.50 -10.37
N PHE A 154 6.70 4.40 -10.06
CA PHE A 154 7.69 5.41 -10.38
C PHE A 154 8.65 4.91 -11.44
N ASN A 155 8.71 5.58 -12.59
CA ASN A 155 9.75 5.34 -13.57
C ASN A 155 11.01 6.11 -13.19
N VAL A 156 12.05 5.34 -12.85
CA VAL A 156 13.32 5.87 -12.34
C VAL A 156 14.02 6.78 -13.34
N LEU A 157 13.89 6.49 -14.64
CA LEU A 157 14.62 7.18 -15.70
C LEU A 157 13.90 8.45 -16.17
N THR A 158 12.58 8.38 -16.30
CA THR A 158 11.78 9.52 -16.79
C THR A 158 11.35 10.46 -15.66
N GLY A 159 11.32 9.97 -14.42
CA GLY A 159 10.79 10.70 -13.27
C GLY A 159 9.26 10.72 -13.21
N LYS A 160 8.56 10.02 -14.11
CA LYS A 160 7.10 9.93 -14.10
C LYS A 160 6.63 9.08 -12.92
N MET A 161 5.62 9.57 -12.20
CA MET A 161 4.96 8.88 -11.08
C MET A 161 3.48 8.75 -11.40
N GLU A 162 3.00 7.51 -11.46
CA GLU A 162 1.56 7.24 -11.43
C GLU A 162 1.10 6.85 -10.04
N THR A 163 -0.03 7.40 -9.63
CA THR A 163 -0.62 7.20 -8.32
C THR A 163 -2.09 6.84 -8.46
N ASN A 164 -2.55 5.89 -7.65
CA ASN A 164 -3.98 5.67 -7.43
C ASN A 164 -4.23 5.30 -5.96
N THR A 165 -5.48 5.35 -5.54
CA THR A 165 -5.91 4.98 -4.19
C THR A 165 -7.00 3.93 -4.28
N SER A 166 -6.87 2.85 -3.51
CA SER A 166 -7.85 1.78 -3.52
C SER A 166 -9.19 2.26 -2.96
N LYS A 167 -10.28 1.58 -3.35
CA LYS A 167 -11.49 1.55 -2.52
C LYS A 167 -11.12 1.17 -1.08
N GLY A 168 -11.90 1.65 -0.13
CA GLY A 168 -11.66 1.43 1.29
C GLY A 168 -12.66 0.46 1.91
N SER A 169 -12.29 -0.07 3.08
CA SER A 169 -13.23 -0.67 4.03
C SER A 169 -13.45 0.33 5.15
N THR A 170 -14.70 0.58 5.56
CA THR A 170 -14.92 1.28 6.82
C THR A 170 -14.27 0.51 7.97
N LEU A 171 -13.96 1.26 9.02
CA LEU A 171 -13.62 0.76 10.34
C LEU A 171 -14.60 1.37 11.32
N ASP A 172 -15.05 0.58 12.28
CA ASP A 172 -15.73 1.14 13.45
C ASP A 172 -14.78 2.06 14.26
N PRO A 173 -15.24 3.19 14.81
CA PRO A 173 -14.41 4.08 15.64
C PRO A 173 -13.67 3.39 16.80
N TRP A 174 -14.17 2.27 17.34
CA TRP A 174 -13.46 1.55 18.41
C TRP A 174 -12.07 1.06 17.97
N PHE A 175 -11.87 0.79 16.68
CA PHE A 175 -10.59 0.36 16.14
C PHE A 175 -9.48 1.37 16.39
N LEU A 176 -9.73 2.64 16.04
CA LEU A 176 -8.75 3.70 16.24
C LEU A 176 -8.51 3.95 17.72
N ALA A 177 -9.59 3.94 18.52
CA ALA A 177 -9.48 4.09 19.96
C ALA A 177 -8.60 2.98 20.57
N GLU A 178 -8.77 1.74 20.13
CA GLU A 178 -7.95 0.62 20.58
C GLU A 178 -6.51 0.72 20.08
N ALA A 179 -6.29 1.09 18.81
CA ALA A 179 -4.96 1.29 18.24
C ALA A 179 -4.14 2.34 19.02
N GLU A 180 -4.77 3.47 19.33
CA GLU A 180 -4.16 4.55 20.10
C GLU A 180 -3.93 4.15 21.56
N ARG A 181 -4.83 3.34 22.14
CA ARG A 181 -4.74 2.89 23.54
C ARG A 181 -3.69 1.81 23.75
N SER A 182 -3.60 0.81 22.86
CA SER A 182 -2.75 -0.37 23.03
C SER A 182 -1.35 -0.17 22.44
N GLY A 183 -1.27 0.40 21.24
CA GLY A 183 -0.02 0.63 20.52
C GLY A 183 0.50 2.06 20.65
N GLY A 184 -0.41 3.04 20.67
CA GLY A 184 -0.06 4.46 20.62
C GLY A 184 0.58 4.86 19.28
N PHE A 185 1.22 6.03 19.29
CA PHE A 185 1.85 6.59 18.09
C PHE A 185 3.30 6.14 17.91
N ALA A 186 3.68 5.86 16.67
CA ALA A 186 5.06 5.56 16.27
C ALA A 186 5.94 6.80 16.41
N ASP A 187 7.07 6.70 17.12
CA ASP A 187 8.12 7.73 17.21
C ASP A 187 7.62 9.18 17.44
N ASN A 188 6.56 9.34 18.24
CA ASN A 188 5.85 10.61 18.49
C ASN A 188 5.21 11.26 17.25
N ASN A 189 5.09 10.53 16.13
CA ASN A 189 4.34 10.94 14.95
C ASN A 189 2.85 10.60 15.12
N LYS A 190 2.03 11.63 15.34
CA LYS A 190 0.57 11.51 15.53
C LYS A 190 -0.18 10.99 14.30
N ASP A 191 0.50 10.86 13.17
CA ASP A 191 -0.06 10.36 11.91
C ASP A 191 0.43 8.94 11.58
N CYS A 192 1.00 8.21 12.55
CA CYS A 192 1.41 6.81 12.40
C CYS A 192 1.11 6.02 13.69
N LEU A 193 0.29 4.97 13.59
CA LEU A 193 -0.09 4.10 14.72
C LEU A 193 0.85 2.91 14.82
N ARG A 194 1.24 2.48 16.03
CA ARG A 194 2.13 1.30 16.21
C ARG A 194 1.51 -0.04 15.81
N THR A 195 0.19 -0.09 15.70
CA THR A 195 -0.57 -1.32 15.48
C THR A 195 -1.43 -1.21 14.23
N THR A 196 -1.49 -2.30 13.47
CA THR A 196 -2.36 -2.42 12.29
C THR A 196 -3.79 -2.81 12.67
N ALA A 197 -4.75 -2.60 11.77
CA ALA A 197 -6.15 -3.03 11.99
C ALA A 197 -6.22 -4.54 12.19
N GLY A 198 -5.48 -5.30 11.37
CA GLY A 198 -5.48 -6.76 11.45
C GLY A 198 -5.02 -7.30 12.80
N GLU A 199 -4.00 -6.67 13.41
CA GLU A 199 -3.54 -7.04 14.76
C GLU A 199 -4.63 -6.78 15.80
N ILE A 200 -5.24 -5.59 15.77
CA ILE A 200 -6.30 -5.20 16.71
C ILE A 200 -7.51 -6.13 16.61
N VAL A 201 -7.95 -6.47 15.39
CA VAL A 201 -9.09 -7.38 15.21
C VAL A 201 -8.77 -8.77 15.69
N ALA A 202 -7.60 -9.30 15.34
CA ALA A 202 -7.23 -10.66 15.72
C ALA A 202 -7.05 -10.82 17.23
N GLU A 203 -6.61 -9.76 17.93
CA GLU A 203 -6.54 -9.72 19.39
C GLU A 203 -7.92 -9.60 20.05
N THR A 204 -8.84 -8.85 19.43
CA THR A 204 -10.17 -8.56 19.99
C THR A 204 -11.19 -9.67 19.71
N ILE A 205 -11.12 -10.29 18.53
CA ILE A 205 -12.15 -11.18 17.98
C ILE A 205 -11.53 -12.55 17.69
N PRO A 206 -11.79 -13.57 18.54
CA PRO A 206 -11.25 -14.90 18.34
C PRO A 206 -11.62 -15.49 16.97
N GLY A 207 -10.60 -15.99 16.26
CA GLY A 207 -10.77 -16.66 14.97
C GLY A 207 -10.60 -15.77 13.74
N VAL A 208 -10.36 -14.45 13.91
CA VAL A 208 -10.02 -13.59 12.77
C VAL A 208 -8.56 -13.77 12.36
N ASN A 209 -8.33 -13.98 11.07
CA ASN A 209 -6.98 -13.93 10.50
C ASN A 209 -6.56 -12.47 10.30
N LYS A 210 -5.52 -12.02 11.01
CA LYS A 210 -5.00 -10.65 10.92
C LYS A 210 -4.64 -10.21 9.50
N ALA A 211 -4.23 -11.13 8.62
CA ALA A 211 -3.84 -10.79 7.26
C ALA A 211 -5.04 -10.64 6.30
N ASP A 212 -6.18 -11.25 6.64
CA ASP A 212 -7.35 -11.35 5.74
C ASP A 212 -8.66 -11.00 6.46
N TRP A 213 -8.59 -10.08 7.40
CA TRP A 213 -9.77 -9.68 8.17
C TRP A 213 -10.83 -9.00 7.29
N HIS A 214 -10.43 -8.35 6.18
CA HIS A 214 -11.34 -7.76 5.18
C HIS A 214 -12.31 -8.80 4.59
N ALA A 215 -11.84 -10.03 4.33
CA ALA A 215 -12.70 -11.08 3.81
C ALA A 215 -13.87 -11.40 4.76
N VAL A 216 -13.67 -11.22 6.07
CA VAL A 216 -14.73 -11.39 7.06
C VAL A 216 -15.58 -10.12 7.19
N ALA A 217 -14.93 -8.96 7.30
CA ALA A 217 -15.60 -7.70 7.62
C ALA A 217 -16.47 -7.15 6.49
N VAL A 218 -16.01 -7.27 5.24
CA VAL A 218 -16.66 -6.70 4.04
C VAL A 218 -16.93 -7.72 2.93
N ASN A 219 -16.73 -9.02 3.21
CA ASN A 219 -16.88 -10.10 2.23
C ASN A 219 -16.05 -9.90 0.96
N LYS A 220 -14.88 -9.27 1.10
CA LYS A 220 -13.92 -9.06 0.01
C LYS A 220 -12.49 -9.08 0.58
N PRO A 221 -11.60 -9.97 0.11
CA PRO A 221 -10.23 -10.03 0.61
C PRO A 221 -9.43 -8.81 0.16
N ARG A 222 -8.42 -8.42 0.96
CA ARG A 222 -7.63 -7.21 0.69
C ARG A 222 -7.01 -7.21 -0.69
N ARG A 223 -6.49 -8.36 -1.14
CA ARG A 223 -5.86 -8.54 -2.46
C ARG A 223 -6.72 -8.05 -3.63
N GLU A 224 -8.05 -8.14 -3.53
CA GLU A 224 -8.93 -7.67 -4.61
C GLU A 224 -9.01 -6.15 -4.67
N PHE A 225 -8.99 -5.45 -3.52
CA PHE A 225 -8.90 -3.98 -3.51
C PHE A 225 -7.60 -3.48 -4.12
N LEU A 226 -6.49 -4.19 -3.86
CA LEU A 226 -5.18 -3.86 -4.41
C LEU A 226 -5.14 -4.11 -5.92
N ALA A 227 -5.69 -5.23 -6.38
CA ALA A 227 -5.76 -5.56 -7.80
C ALA A 227 -6.58 -4.53 -8.59
N GLU A 228 -7.77 -4.16 -8.09
CA GLU A 228 -8.62 -3.13 -8.73
C GLU A 228 -7.90 -1.78 -8.83
N MET A 229 -7.26 -1.35 -7.75
CA MET A 229 -6.50 -0.09 -7.74
C MET A 229 -5.39 -0.09 -8.80
N LEU A 230 -4.64 -1.20 -8.89
CA LEU A 230 -3.54 -1.32 -9.86
C LEU A 230 -4.06 -1.45 -11.30
N GLU A 231 -5.18 -2.12 -11.53
CA GLU A 231 -5.78 -2.26 -12.86
C GLU A 231 -6.08 -0.89 -13.48
N GLU A 232 -6.59 0.04 -12.68
CA GLU A 232 -6.89 1.43 -13.05
C GLU A 232 -5.64 2.31 -13.26
N MET A 233 -4.45 1.86 -12.86
CA MET A 233 -3.21 2.62 -13.03
C MET A 233 -2.58 2.36 -14.40
N GLU A 234 -2.11 3.41 -15.06
CA GLU A 234 -1.23 3.26 -16.22
C GLU A 234 0.21 3.01 -15.74
N ILE A 235 0.92 2.10 -16.40
CA ILE A 235 2.35 1.91 -16.12
C ILE A 235 3.12 3.05 -16.82
N PRO A 236 3.94 3.83 -16.10
CA PRO A 236 4.68 4.95 -16.70
C PRO A 236 5.85 4.46 -17.54
N TRP A 237 5.59 4.04 -18.77
CA TRP A 237 6.62 3.58 -19.70
C TRP A 237 7.58 4.70 -20.13
N ASN A 238 8.72 4.31 -20.71
CA ASN A 238 9.60 5.23 -21.43
C ASN A 238 8.89 5.61 -22.75
N GLU A 239 8.31 6.80 -22.82
CA GLU A 239 7.85 7.40 -24.09
C GLU A 239 9.04 7.91 -24.91
#